data_AF-A0AAV5MVR1-F1
#
_entry.id   AF-A0AAV5MVR1-F1
#
_cell.length_a   1.000
_cell.length_b   1.000
_cell.length_c   1.000
_cell.angle_alpha   90.00
_cell.angle_beta   90.00
_cell.angle_gamma   90.00
#
_symmetry.space_group_name_H-M   'P 1'
#
loop_
_entity.id
_entity.type
_entity.pdbx_description
1 polymer ?
#
loop_
_entity_poly.entity_id
_entity_poly.type
_entity_poly.pdbx_seq_one_letter_code
_entity_poly.pdbx_strand_id
1 'polypeptide(L)'
;MADTRTITVEINTKEIIKPSSPTPPHLRVLTLSYFDQFAPDLYLSLVLFYTKIRDTRETSQRLKSSLSQVLTDFYPFSGGKQREHLC
;
A
#
# COMPACT_ATOMS: atom_id res chain seq x y z
N MET A 1 -1.80 15.38 36.38
CA MET A 1 -1.89 16.04 35.07
C MET A 1 -0.89 15.36 34.15
N ALA A 2 -1.34 14.67 33.10
CA ALA A 2 -0.44 13.94 32.21
C ALA A 2 0.23 14.92 31.23
N ASP A 3 1.55 14.93 31.23
CA ASP A 3 2.39 15.67 30.28
C ASP A 3 2.27 14.98 28.90
N THR A 4 1.42 15.51 28.02
CA THR A 4 1.29 15.00 26.64
C THR A 4 2.45 15.52 25.83
N ARG A 5 3.49 14.70 25.67
CA ARG A 5 4.62 15.01 24.78
C ARG A 5 4.18 14.93 23.33
N THR A 6 4.27 16.03 22.60
CA THR A 6 4.04 16.07 21.16
C THR A 6 5.24 15.47 20.44
N ILE A 7 4.99 14.48 19.58
CA ILE A 7 6.02 13.89 18.71
C ILE A 7 5.94 14.57 17.35
N THR A 8 7.04 15.18 16.91
CA THR A 8 7.16 15.74 15.56
C THR A 8 7.66 14.67 14.60
N VAL A 9 6.93 14.47 13.50
CA VAL A 9 7.31 13.53 12.42
C VAL A 9 7.36 14.30 11.11
N GLU A 10 8.47 14.13 10.38
CA GLU A 10 8.66 14.73 9.06
C GLU A 10 8.64 13.64 7.98
N ILE A 11 7.98 13.92 6.85
CA ILE A 11 7.93 13.00 5.71
C ILE A 11 9.06 13.36 4.75
N ASN A 12 10.12 12.53 4.70
CA ASN A 12 11.25 12.79 3.82
C ASN A 12 10.92 12.60 2.33
N THR A 13 10.13 11.57 1.99
CA THR A 13 9.81 11.21 0.59
C THR A 13 8.43 10.58 0.47
N LYS A 14 7.78 10.76 -0.70
CA LYS A 14 6.56 10.08 -1.11
C LYS A 14 6.72 9.61 -2.55
N GLU A 15 6.41 8.35 -2.82
CA GLU A 15 6.61 7.75 -4.14
C GLU A 15 5.54 6.70 -4.44
N ILE A 16 5.33 6.43 -5.73
CA ILE A 16 4.45 5.37 -6.22
C ILE A 16 5.34 4.18 -6.61
N ILE A 17 5.17 3.06 -5.92
CA ILE A 17 5.89 1.83 -6.23
C ILE A 17 5.05 1.01 -7.21
N LYS A 18 5.61 0.76 -8.40
CA LYS A 18 4.99 -0.08 -9.43
C LYS A 18 5.37 -1.54 -9.23
N PRO A 19 4.56 -2.50 -9.70
CA PRO A 19 4.97 -3.89 -9.75
C PRO A 19 6.24 -4.07 -10.58
N SER A 20 7.08 -5.03 -10.20
CA SER A 20 8.36 -5.29 -10.88
C SER A 20 8.18 -5.82 -12.30
N SER A 21 7.02 -6.40 -12.60
CA SER A 21 6.62 -6.76 -13.95
C SER A 21 5.19 -6.26 -14.24
N PRO A 22 4.87 -5.95 -15.51
CA PRO A 22 3.56 -5.43 -15.87
C PRO A 22 2.47 -6.50 -15.73
N THR A 23 1.33 -6.12 -15.16
CA THR A 23 0.16 -7.00 -15.06
C THR A 23 -0.34 -7.40 -16.46
N PRO A 24 -0.45 -8.71 -16.76
CA PRO A 24 -1.00 -9.19 -18.03
C PRO A 24 -2.40 -8.62 -18.30
N PRO A 25 -2.75 -8.30 -19.55
CA PRO A 25 -4.02 -7.62 -19.87
C PRO A 25 -5.27 -8.28 -19.29
N HIS A 26 -5.32 -9.62 -19.31
CA HIS A 26 -6.46 -10.41 -18.82
C HIS A 26 -6.60 -10.41 -17.28
N LEU A 27 -5.57 -9.96 -16.54
CA LEU A 27 -5.59 -9.83 -15.08
C LEU A 27 -5.75 -8.39 -14.61
N ARG A 28 -5.89 -7.40 -15.51
CA ARG A 28 -5.94 -5.99 -15.10
C ARG A 28 -7.24 -5.59 -14.40
N VAL A 29 -8.27 -6.42 -14.50
CA VAL A 29 -9.58 -6.17 -13.92
C VAL A 29 -9.87 -7.25 -12.89
N LEU A 30 -9.98 -6.84 -11.63
CA LEU A 30 -10.49 -7.68 -10.56
C LEU A 30 -12.01 -7.45 -10.44
N THR A 31 -12.80 -8.50 -10.70
CA THR A 31 -14.25 -8.45 -10.46
C THR A 31 -14.52 -8.54 -8.96
N LEU A 32 -15.22 -7.56 -8.42
CA LEU A 32 -15.62 -7.54 -7.02
C LEU A 32 -16.76 -8.53 -6.79
N SER A 33 -16.66 -9.32 -5.72
CA SER A 33 -17.77 -10.18 -5.31
C SER A 33 -18.92 -9.35 -4.76
N TYR A 34 -20.08 -9.99 -4.59
CA TYR A 34 -21.22 -9.33 -3.95
C TYR A 34 -20.84 -8.79 -2.56
N PHE A 35 -20.09 -9.55 -1.76
CA PHE A 35 -19.66 -9.10 -0.42
C PHE A 35 -18.72 -7.89 -0.48
N ASP A 36 -17.82 -7.82 -1.47
CA ASP A 36 -16.91 -6.68 -1.62
C ASP A 36 -17.65 -5.38 -1.97
N GLN A 37 -18.82 -5.48 -2.63
CA GLN A 37 -19.65 -4.32 -2.96
C GLN A 37 -20.41 -3.75 -1.75
N PHE A 38 -20.74 -4.59 -0.76
CA PHE A 38 -21.34 -4.12 0.51
C PHE A 38 -20.29 -3.67 1.53
N ALA A 39 -19.02 -4.02 1.31
CA ALA A 39 -17.96 -3.59 2.20
C ALA A 39 -17.85 -2.05 2.18
N PRO A 40 -17.71 -1.42 3.35
CA PRO A 40 -17.54 0.03 3.41
C PRO A 40 -16.20 0.42 2.77
N ASP A 41 -16.18 1.60 2.14
CA ASP A 41 -14.97 2.15 1.52
C ASP A 41 -14.02 2.68 2.61
N LEU A 42 -13.19 1.79 3.16
CA LEU A 42 -12.34 2.07 4.32
C LEU A 42 -10.85 1.83 4.02
N TYR A 43 -10.03 2.77 4.48
CA TYR A 43 -8.58 2.61 4.54
C TYR A 43 -8.15 2.16 5.94
N LEU A 44 -7.63 0.94 6.04
CA LEU A 44 -7.10 0.42 7.30
C LEU A 44 -5.70 0.99 7.57
N SER A 45 -5.57 1.72 8.67
CA SER A 45 -4.28 2.24 9.14
C SER A 45 -3.61 1.23 10.07
N LEU A 46 -2.41 0.76 9.70
CA LEU A 46 -1.61 -0.17 10.49
C LEU A 46 -0.22 0.43 10.72
N VAL A 47 0.26 0.39 11.98
CA VAL A 47 1.60 0.85 12.37
C VAL A 47 2.34 -0.30 13.05
N LEU A 48 3.53 -0.62 12.55
CA LEU A 48 4.38 -1.69 13.07
C LEU A 48 5.73 -1.11 13.53
N PHE A 49 6.14 -1.41 14.76
CA PHE A 49 7.38 -0.93 15.36
C PHE A 49 8.45 -2.03 15.35
N TYR A 50 9.63 -1.71 14.85
CA TYR A 50 10.79 -2.60 14.79
C TYR A 50 12.01 -1.93 15.40
N THR A 51 12.89 -2.70 16.02
CA THR A 51 14.18 -2.21 16.50
C THR A 51 15.11 -1.96 15.31
N LYS A 52 15.93 -0.89 15.40
CA LYS A 52 16.86 -0.56 14.32
C LYS A 52 18.03 -1.54 14.33
N ILE A 53 18.12 -2.36 13.28
CA ILE A 53 19.20 -3.33 13.09
C ILE A 53 20.15 -2.91 11.94
N ARG A 54 19.68 -2.10 10.99
CA ARG A 54 20.43 -1.70 9.78
C ARG A 54 20.31 -0.22 9.47
N ASP A 55 21.05 0.21 8.45
CA ASP A 55 20.95 1.56 7.89
C ASP A 55 19.56 1.84 7.30
N THR A 56 19.01 3.03 7.58
CA THR A 56 17.64 3.41 7.20
C THR A 56 17.48 3.47 5.68
N ARG A 57 18.50 3.92 4.94
CA ARG A 57 18.44 4.02 3.47
C ARG A 57 18.48 2.64 2.84
N GLU A 58 19.34 1.74 3.31
CA GLU A 58 19.38 0.34 2.86
C GLU A 58 18.01 -0.33 3.12
N THR A 59 17.48 -0.22 4.34
CA THR A 59 16.18 -0.80 4.69
C THR A 59 15.06 -0.25 3.81
N SER A 60 15.02 1.07 3.60
CA SER A 60 14.04 1.70 2.72
C SER A 60 14.11 1.15 1.30
N GLN A 61 15.31 1.05 0.70
CA GLN A 61 15.47 0.49 -0.64
C GLN A 61 15.03 -0.97 -0.73
N ARG A 62 15.39 -1.79 0.26
CA ARG A 62 14.98 -3.20 0.31
C ARG A 62 13.46 -3.35 0.39
N LEU A 63 12.80 -2.56 1.25
CA LEU A 63 11.33 -2.56 1.37
C LEU A 63 10.65 -2.15 0.06
N LYS A 64 11.19 -1.14 -0.62
CA LYS A 64 10.68 -0.69 -1.93
C LYS A 64 10.80 -1.78 -2.99
N SER A 65 11.96 -2.41 -3.09
CA SER A 65 12.20 -3.51 -4.04
C SER A 65 11.33 -4.73 -3.73
N SER A 66 11.21 -5.13 -2.46
CA SER A 66 10.35 -6.28 -2.09
C SER A 66 8.87 -5.98 -2.33
N LEU A 67 8.42 -4.75 -2.07
CA LEU A 67 7.04 -4.36 -2.35
C LEU A 67 6.76 -4.40 -3.85
N SER A 68 7.66 -3.86 -4.68
CA SER A 68 7.56 -3.93 -6.14
C SER A 68 7.44 -5.38 -6.64
N GLN A 69 8.24 -6.30 -6.09
CA GLN A 69 8.16 -7.72 -6.43
C GLN A 69 6.81 -8.33 -6.07
N VAL A 70 6.36 -8.17 -4.82
CA VAL A 70 5.08 -8.73 -4.33
C VAL A 70 3.87 -8.15 -5.08
N LEU A 71 3.91 -6.88 -5.47
CA LEU A 71 2.84 -6.25 -6.26
C LEU A 71 2.65 -6.89 -7.64
N THR A 72 3.61 -7.66 -8.16
CA THR A 72 3.41 -8.46 -9.38
C THR A 72 2.34 -9.52 -9.17
N ASP A 73 2.40 -10.24 -8.05
CA ASP A 73 1.45 -11.31 -7.71
C ASP A 73 0.16 -10.73 -7.11
N PHE A 74 0.30 -9.68 -6.31
CA PHE A 74 -0.78 -8.94 -5.66
C PHE A 74 -1.20 -7.71 -6.50
N TYR A 75 -1.32 -7.90 -7.81
CA TYR A 75 -1.61 -6.83 -8.77
C TYR A 75 -2.85 -5.97 -8.46
N PRO A 76 -3.95 -6.45 -7.82
CA PRO A 76 -5.10 -5.59 -7.54
C PRO A 76 -4.77 -4.37 -6.67
N PHE A 77 -3.73 -4.44 -5.84
CA PHE A 77 -3.29 -3.34 -4.98
C PHE A 77 -2.49 -2.25 -5.72
N SER A 78 -2.12 -2.49 -6.99
CA SER A 78 -1.39 -1.53 -7.82
C SER A 78 -2.31 -0.72 -8.76
N GLY A 79 -3.61 -1.03 -8.77
CA GLY A 79 -4.62 -0.36 -9.59
C GLY A 79 -5.38 0.75 -8.87
N GLY A 80 -6.36 1.33 -9.57
CA GLY A 80 -7.33 2.26 -9.00
C GLY A 80 -8.73 1.65 -8.99
N LYS A 81 -9.57 2.08 -8.04
CA LYS A 81 -10.99 1.69 -8.00
C LYS A 81 -11.70 2.23 -9.24
N GLN A 82 -12.27 1.33 -10.04
CA GLN A 82 -13.18 1.70 -11.12
C GLN A 82 -14.48 2.17 -10.47
N ARG A 83 -14.97 3.36 -10.84
CA ARG A 83 -16.29 3.80 -10.38
C ARG A 83 -17.34 3.08 -11.22
N GLU A 84 -18.16 2.26 -10.60
CA GLU A 84 -19.39 1.79 -11.24
C GLU A 84 -20.31 3.00 -11.44
N HIS A 85 -20.63 3.33 -12.69
CA HIS A 85 -21.78 4.19 -13.00
C HIS A 85 -23.02 3.35 -12.69
N LEU A 86 -23.61 3.53 -11.51
CA LEU A 86 -24.99 3.14 -11.31
C LEU A 86 -25.86 4.09 -12.15
N CYS A 87 -26.48 3.57 -13.20
CA CYS A 87 -27.71 4.14 -13.75
C CYS A 87 -28.86 3.96 -12.77
#